data_AF-A0A2D7U6D6-F1
#
_entry.id   AF-A0A2D7U6D6-F1
#
_cell.length_a   1.000
_cell.length_b   1.000
_cell.length_c   1.000
_cell.angle_alpha   90.00
_cell.angle_beta   90.00
_cell.angle_gamma   90.00
#
_symmetry.space_group_name_H-M   'P 1'
#
loop_
_entity.id
_entity.type
_entity.pdbx_description
1 polymer ?
#
loop_
_entity_poly.entity_id
_entity_poly.type
_entity_poly.pdbx_seq_one_letter_code
_entity_poly.pdbx_strand_id
1 'polypeptide(L)'
;MLQFSKYQGLGNDFVLLEGRAGQLPPHITEPDPNWVRQICDRRFGIGGDGLILALPPQHGEELRMRIFNADGSEAEMCGNGIRCLARFLADSDGDQPGRTWRTETMAGVIVPELCEDGQIRVDMGQPFLEPDQVPTTLSKGRSGLPQGEIDLQGSTLQLAAVGMGNPHVVVPVQDLKSIPFDAWGSALEIDPLFPAKTNVHFLEVIDQRTLEIRVWERGAGPTLACGTGACATLVAAKLLGLSESEATVKLPGGPLEISWPDPEGSVFMTGPAVAVFDGVLNPELLPESGQELRSQTPQPQEQPSSAAAAVPDNNSLDCANDCKETCQQQDHCLRDEAQARVQEFLSSTSLDAMINLAGDSLEERTLSRFNRDDRP
;
A
#
# COMPACT_ATOMS: atom_id res chain seq x y z
N MET A 1 18.85 -8.89 9.33
CA MET A 1 18.52 -7.71 8.51
C MET A 1 17.60 -8.18 7.40
N LEU A 2 16.46 -7.52 7.19
CA LEU A 2 15.46 -7.91 6.18
C LEU A 2 15.55 -6.95 5.01
N GLN A 3 15.84 -7.47 3.82
CA GLN A 3 15.88 -6.69 2.58
C GLN A 3 14.47 -6.52 2.01
N PHE A 4 14.23 -5.39 1.37
CA PHE A 4 13.00 -5.14 0.63
C PHE A 4 13.30 -4.37 -0.65
N SER A 5 12.38 -4.48 -1.60
CA SER A 5 12.38 -3.66 -2.82
C SER A 5 11.09 -2.89 -2.93
N LYS A 6 11.18 -1.63 -3.37
CA LYS A 6 10.04 -0.75 -3.56
C LYS A 6 9.69 -0.70 -5.05
N TYR A 7 8.45 -1.02 -5.39
CA TYR A 7 7.94 -0.92 -6.76
C TYR A 7 6.66 -0.08 -6.81
N GLN A 8 6.31 0.41 -7.99
CA GLN A 8 5.00 1.03 -8.23
C GLN A 8 4.44 0.65 -9.60
N GLY A 9 3.11 0.58 -9.67
CA GLY A 9 2.36 0.48 -10.92
C GLY A 9 1.36 1.63 -11.02
N LEU A 10 1.67 2.62 -11.88
CA LEU A 10 0.85 3.82 -12.09
C LEU A 10 0.57 4.62 -10.80
N GLY A 11 1.60 4.75 -9.96
CA GLY A 11 1.54 5.48 -8.69
C GLY A 11 1.08 4.65 -7.49
N ASN A 12 0.48 3.47 -7.72
CA ASN A 12 0.14 2.54 -6.65
C ASN A 12 1.39 1.76 -6.24
N ASP A 13 1.90 2.02 -5.02
CA ASP A 13 3.27 1.68 -4.64
C ASP A 13 3.37 0.65 -3.50
N PHE A 14 4.21 -0.37 -3.68
CA PHE A 14 4.30 -1.53 -2.81
C PHE A 14 5.70 -1.74 -2.27
N VAL A 15 5.78 -2.21 -1.02
CA VAL A 15 6.99 -2.82 -0.46
C VAL A 15 6.96 -4.31 -0.78
N LEU A 16 8.01 -4.85 -1.41
CA LEU A 16 8.11 -6.25 -1.79
C LEU A 16 9.16 -6.95 -0.94
N LEU A 17 8.83 -8.14 -0.44
CA LEU A 17 9.74 -9.02 0.28
C LEU A 17 9.90 -10.34 -0.47
N GLU A 18 11.16 -10.70 -0.73
CA GLU A 18 11.56 -11.98 -1.31
C GLU A 18 11.57 -13.07 -0.25
N GLY A 19 10.76 -14.09 -0.46
CA GLY A 19 10.62 -15.24 0.41
C GLY A 19 10.42 -16.56 -0.32
N ARG A 20 10.60 -16.64 -1.65
CA ARG A 20 10.35 -17.82 -2.49
C ARG A 20 11.18 -19.03 -2.07
N ALA A 21 12.36 -18.81 -1.48
CA ALA A 21 13.21 -19.89 -0.95
C ALA A 21 12.80 -20.35 0.47
N GLY A 22 11.70 -19.84 1.01
CA GLY A 22 11.22 -20.16 2.37
C GLY A 22 12.08 -19.58 3.48
N GLN A 23 12.86 -18.53 3.17
CA GLN A 23 13.82 -17.91 4.09
C GLN A 23 13.19 -16.88 5.04
N LEU A 24 11.95 -16.42 4.76
CA LEU A 24 11.25 -15.48 5.62
C LEU A 24 10.72 -16.20 6.87
N PRO A 25 10.92 -15.63 8.07
CA PRO A 25 10.43 -16.24 9.30
C PRO A 25 8.90 -16.14 9.41
N PRO A 26 8.25 -17.00 10.21
CA PRO A 26 6.79 -17.05 10.32
C PRO A 26 6.11 -15.72 10.65
N HIS A 27 6.73 -14.88 11.48
CA HIS A 27 6.20 -13.56 11.85
C HIS A 27 6.26 -12.52 10.73
N ILE A 28 6.99 -12.79 9.65
CA ILE A 28 6.96 -11.98 8.43
C ILE A 28 5.99 -12.58 7.41
N THR A 29 5.96 -13.91 7.29
CA THR A 29 5.03 -14.57 6.36
C THR A 29 3.58 -14.46 6.81
N GLU A 30 3.33 -14.42 8.13
CA GLU A 30 2.06 -14.14 8.79
C GLU A 30 2.20 -12.86 9.64
N PRO A 31 2.24 -11.67 9.01
CA PRO A 31 2.57 -10.44 9.72
C PRO A 31 1.43 -9.99 10.64
N ASP A 32 1.78 -9.40 11.78
CA ASP A 32 0.83 -8.61 12.58
C ASP A 32 0.35 -7.41 11.72
N PRO A 33 -0.97 -7.19 11.56
CA PRO A 33 -1.50 -6.01 10.90
C PRO A 33 -0.92 -4.68 11.40
N ASN A 34 -0.55 -4.57 12.68
CA ASN A 34 0.12 -3.37 13.22
C ASN A 34 1.48 -3.14 12.58
N TRP A 35 2.24 -4.20 12.35
CA TRP A 35 3.55 -4.11 11.71
C TRP A 35 3.41 -3.69 10.24
N VAL A 36 2.44 -4.25 9.52
CA VAL A 36 2.14 -3.83 8.14
C VAL A 36 1.80 -2.33 8.10
N ARG A 37 0.94 -1.86 9.01
CA ARG A 37 0.60 -0.44 9.16
C ARG A 37 1.84 0.42 9.41
N GLN A 38 2.72 -0.02 10.31
CA GLN A 38 3.96 0.70 10.62
C GLN A 38 4.90 0.79 9.41
N ILE A 39 5.09 -0.30 8.67
CA ILE A 39 5.96 -0.34 7.49
C ILE A 39 5.38 0.50 6.34
N CYS A 40 4.06 0.44 6.14
CA CYS A 40 3.37 1.19 5.10
C CYS A 40 3.14 2.66 5.44
N ASP A 41 3.34 3.08 6.70
CA ASP A 41 3.24 4.48 7.10
C ASP A 41 4.26 5.33 6.33
N ARG A 42 3.77 6.40 5.66
CA ARG A 42 4.58 7.24 4.77
C ARG A 42 5.52 8.21 5.49
N ARG A 43 5.40 8.38 6.81
CA ARG A 43 6.22 9.30 7.62
C ARG A 43 7.18 8.57 8.55
N PHE A 44 6.73 7.46 9.14
CA PHE A 44 7.43 6.71 10.18
C PHE A 44 7.89 5.33 9.69
N GLY A 45 7.44 4.89 8.53
CA GLY A 45 7.82 3.63 7.89
C GLY A 45 8.59 3.84 6.58
N ILE A 46 8.53 2.80 5.73
CA ILE A 46 9.02 2.88 4.35
C ILE A 46 8.05 3.74 3.52
N GLY A 47 6.77 3.65 3.84
CA GLY A 47 5.67 4.24 3.06
C GLY A 47 5.27 3.33 1.91
N GLY A 48 3.98 3.08 1.74
CA GLY A 48 3.41 2.35 0.60
C GLY A 48 1.92 2.11 0.76
N ASP A 49 1.25 1.81 -0.35
CA ASP A 49 -0.16 1.39 -0.35
C ASP A 49 -0.35 -0.06 0.13
N GLY A 50 0.73 -0.85 0.13
CA GLY A 50 0.73 -2.19 0.71
C GLY A 50 2.09 -2.88 0.75
N LEU A 51 2.09 -4.06 1.37
CA LEU A 51 3.19 -5.01 1.46
C LEU A 51 2.85 -6.25 0.62
N ILE A 52 3.78 -6.66 -0.25
CA ILE A 52 3.67 -7.86 -1.06
C ILE A 52 4.76 -8.84 -0.65
N LEU A 53 4.37 -10.10 -0.43
CA LEU A 53 5.28 -11.20 -0.14
C LEU A 53 5.32 -12.15 -1.35
N ALA A 54 6.52 -12.39 -1.88
CA ALA A 54 6.78 -13.46 -2.84
C ALA A 54 7.17 -14.71 -2.04
N LEU A 55 6.32 -15.73 -2.02
CA LEU A 55 6.45 -16.90 -1.14
C LEU A 55 6.53 -18.19 -1.95
N PRO A 56 7.04 -19.29 -1.35
CA PRO A 56 6.93 -20.60 -1.98
C PRO A 56 5.46 -20.96 -2.23
N PRO A 57 5.18 -21.71 -3.31
CA PRO A 57 3.84 -22.19 -3.62
C PRO A 57 3.34 -23.15 -2.55
N GLN A 58 2.03 -23.23 -2.34
CA GLN A 58 1.40 -24.22 -1.47
C GLN A 58 0.78 -25.38 -2.24
N HIS A 59 0.37 -25.15 -3.49
CA HIS A 59 -0.42 -26.09 -4.29
C HIS A 59 0.30 -26.56 -5.56
N GLY A 60 1.62 -26.40 -5.60
CA GLY A 60 2.47 -26.90 -6.69
C GLY A 60 2.52 -26.01 -7.92
N GLU A 61 2.04 -24.76 -7.83
CA GLU A 61 2.33 -23.73 -8.83
C GLU A 61 3.77 -23.23 -8.69
N GLU A 62 4.11 -22.13 -9.35
CA GLU A 62 5.49 -21.63 -9.36
C GLU A 62 5.85 -20.83 -8.10
N LEU A 63 4.94 -19.97 -7.66
CA LEU A 63 5.08 -19.16 -6.45
C LEU A 63 3.72 -18.77 -5.89
N ARG A 64 3.73 -18.22 -4.68
CA ARG A 64 2.55 -17.66 -4.02
C ARG A 64 2.75 -16.18 -3.74
N MET A 65 1.77 -15.36 -4.08
CA MET A 65 1.70 -13.96 -3.69
C MET A 65 0.74 -13.79 -2.51
N ARG A 66 1.20 -13.06 -1.50
CA ARG A 66 0.30 -12.46 -0.50
C ARG A 66 0.44 -10.97 -0.52
N ILE A 67 -0.66 -10.26 -0.32
CA ILE A 67 -0.69 -8.80 -0.33
C ILE A 67 -1.48 -8.29 0.87
N PHE A 68 -0.87 -7.36 1.60
CA PHE A 68 -1.49 -6.68 2.71
C PHE A 68 -1.61 -5.19 2.37
N ASN A 69 -2.80 -4.63 2.55
CA ASN A 69 -3.05 -3.21 2.40
C ASN A 69 -2.33 -2.42 3.49
N ALA A 70 -2.15 -1.12 3.28
CA ALA A 70 -1.54 -0.21 4.26
C ALA A 70 -2.26 -0.17 5.61
N ASP A 71 -3.55 -0.56 5.68
CA ASP A 71 -4.31 -0.69 6.93
C ASP A 71 -4.07 -2.02 7.67
N GLY A 72 -3.27 -2.92 7.09
CA GLY A 72 -2.93 -4.24 7.62
C GLY A 72 -3.92 -5.36 7.29
N SER A 73 -4.99 -5.08 6.52
CA SER A 73 -5.87 -6.13 5.99
C SER A 73 -5.20 -6.89 4.85
N GLU A 74 -5.47 -8.19 4.73
CA GLU A 74 -5.03 -8.99 3.58
C GLU A 74 -6.02 -8.81 2.42
N ALA A 75 -5.50 -8.48 1.24
CA ALA A 75 -6.30 -8.32 0.02
C ALA A 75 -6.27 -9.60 -0.82
N GLU A 76 -7.38 -9.90 -1.48
CA GLU A 76 -7.47 -11.15 -2.27
C GLU A 76 -6.59 -11.10 -3.53
N MET A 77 -6.56 -9.93 -4.19
CA MET A 77 -5.77 -9.67 -5.39
C MET A 77 -5.57 -8.16 -5.58
N CYS A 78 -4.49 -7.77 -6.25
CA CYS A 78 -4.28 -6.41 -6.73
C CYS A 78 -3.62 -6.43 -8.11
N GLY A 79 -4.31 -5.90 -9.13
CA GLY A 79 -3.82 -5.90 -10.51
C GLY A 79 -2.51 -5.12 -10.68
N ASN A 80 -2.29 -4.05 -9.91
CA ASN A 80 -1.01 -3.33 -9.92
C ASN A 80 0.07 -4.10 -9.14
N GLY A 81 -0.30 -4.70 -8.01
CA GLY A 81 0.59 -5.49 -7.17
C GLY A 81 1.16 -6.70 -7.90
N ILE A 82 0.33 -7.45 -8.62
CA ILE A 82 0.81 -8.63 -9.39
C ILE A 82 1.75 -8.23 -10.53
N ARG A 83 1.54 -7.07 -11.18
CA ARG A 83 2.50 -6.53 -12.15
C ARG A 83 3.82 -6.13 -11.47
N CYS A 84 3.75 -5.49 -10.31
CA CYS A 84 4.95 -5.15 -9.53
C CYS A 84 5.72 -6.40 -9.11
N LEU A 85 5.03 -7.46 -8.68
CA LEU A 85 5.65 -8.74 -8.35
C LEU A 85 6.30 -9.36 -9.57
N ALA A 86 5.59 -9.52 -10.69
CA ALA A 86 6.15 -10.10 -11.91
C ALA A 86 7.40 -9.34 -12.40
N ARG A 87 7.35 -8.01 -12.33
CA ARG A 87 8.49 -7.16 -12.68
C ARG A 87 9.67 -7.36 -11.72
N PHE A 88 9.41 -7.40 -10.42
CA PHE A 88 10.42 -7.68 -9.41
C PHE A 88 11.12 -9.03 -9.64
N LEU A 89 10.36 -10.08 -9.97
CA LEU A 89 10.92 -11.40 -10.29
C LEU A 89 11.79 -11.35 -11.54
N ALA A 90 11.31 -10.66 -12.58
CA ALA A 90 12.08 -10.50 -13.81
C ALA A 90 13.40 -9.77 -13.57
N ASP A 91 13.36 -8.68 -12.80
CA ASP A 91 14.53 -7.89 -12.47
C ASP A 91 15.50 -8.67 -11.55
N SER A 92 14.99 -9.49 -10.60
CA SER A 92 15.82 -10.28 -9.69
C SER A 92 16.47 -11.49 -10.35
N ASP A 93 15.75 -12.15 -11.26
CA ASP A 93 16.16 -13.43 -11.85
C ASP A 93 16.83 -13.24 -13.23
N GLY A 94 16.72 -12.05 -13.83
CA GLY A 94 17.24 -11.73 -15.15
C GLY A 94 16.42 -12.32 -16.31
N ASP A 95 15.11 -12.47 -16.11
CA ASP A 95 14.20 -13.08 -17.08
C ASP A 95 14.10 -12.25 -18.37
N GLN A 96 13.76 -12.94 -19.47
CA GLN A 96 13.59 -12.35 -20.80
C GLN A 96 12.10 -12.25 -21.19
N PRO A 97 11.73 -11.39 -22.15
CA PRO A 97 10.37 -11.33 -22.67
C PRO A 97 9.79 -12.69 -23.07
N GLY A 98 8.48 -12.84 -22.87
CA GLY A 98 7.73 -14.09 -23.02
C GLY A 98 7.71 -14.95 -21.75
N ARG A 99 8.44 -14.57 -20.70
CA ARG A 99 8.35 -15.22 -19.39
C ARG A 99 6.96 -15.01 -18.78
N THR A 100 6.35 -16.08 -18.28
CA THR A 100 5.08 -16.06 -17.54
C THR A 100 5.27 -16.66 -16.16
N TRP A 101 4.57 -16.18 -15.13
CA TRP A 101 4.67 -16.73 -13.77
C TRP A 101 3.33 -17.24 -13.29
N ARG A 102 3.22 -18.53 -12.99
CA ARG A 102 1.97 -19.07 -12.42
C ARG A 102 1.93 -18.80 -10.92
N THR A 103 1.17 -17.78 -10.53
CA THR A 103 1.19 -17.22 -9.18
C THR A 103 -0.09 -17.57 -8.42
N GLU A 104 0.03 -18.29 -7.31
CA GLU A 104 -1.08 -18.53 -6.38
C GLU A 104 -1.43 -17.22 -5.66
N THR A 105 -2.70 -16.84 -5.71
CA THR A 105 -3.29 -15.73 -4.94
C THR A 105 -4.54 -16.22 -4.22
N MET A 106 -5.11 -15.42 -3.32
CA MET A 106 -6.41 -15.77 -2.72
C MET A 106 -7.55 -15.80 -3.76
N ALA A 107 -7.42 -15.04 -4.85
CA ALA A 107 -8.37 -15.06 -5.96
C ALA A 107 -8.14 -16.22 -6.96
N GLY A 108 -7.23 -17.14 -6.67
CA GLY A 108 -6.82 -18.22 -7.56
C GLY A 108 -5.49 -17.98 -8.25
N VAL A 109 -5.20 -18.74 -9.31
CA VAL A 109 -3.92 -18.66 -10.03
C VAL A 109 -3.98 -17.54 -11.06
N ILE A 110 -3.07 -16.57 -10.95
CA ILE A 110 -2.90 -15.47 -11.90
C ILE A 110 -1.59 -15.67 -12.66
N VAL A 111 -1.60 -15.41 -13.97
CA VAL A 111 -0.45 -15.64 -14.85
C VAL A 111 -0.03 -14.32 -15.52
N PRO A 112 0.77 -13.47 -14.84
CA PRO A 112 1.43 -12.35 -15.49
C PRO A 112 2.47 -12.81 -16.51
N GLU A 113 2.69 -12.00 -17.52
CA GLU A 113 3.65 -12.19 -18.61
C GLU A 113 4.50 -10.94 -18.81
N LEU A 114 5.81 -11.12 -18.98
CA LEU A 114 6.72 -10.05 -19.39
C LEU A 114 6.69 -9.87 -20.90
N CYS A 115 6.26 -8.69 -21.35
CA CYS A 115 6.17 -8.34 -22.76
C CYS A 115 7.54 -7.90 -23.34
N GLU A 116 7.62 -7.83 -24.67
CA GLU A 116 8.85 -7.42 -25.40
C GLU A 116 9.33 -6.01 -25.05
N ASP A 117 8.41 -5.11 -24.72
CA ASP A 117 8.67 -3.74 -24.32
C ASP A 117 8.97 -3.59 -22.81
N GLY A 118 8.99 -4.71 -22.07
CA GLY A 118 9.22 -4.76 -20.63
C GLY A 118 8.01 -4.43 -19.76
N GLN A 119 6.83 -4.23 -20.36
CA GLN A 119 5.57 -4.14 -19.63
C GLN A 119 5.12 -5.52 -19.12
N ILE A 120 4.18 -5.52 -18.18
CA ILE A 120 3.57 -6.77 -17.69
C ILE A 120 2.14 -6.85 -18.19
N ARG A 121 1.83 -7.92 -18.94
CA ARG A 121 0.48 -8.33 -19.30
C ARG A 121 -0.08 -9.27 -18.26
N VAL A 122 -1.34 -9.08 -17.89
CA VAL A 122 -2.07 -9.90 -16.91
C VAL A 122 -3.38 -10.34 -17.52
N ASP A 123 -3.67 -11.64 -17.44
CA ASP A 123 -5.02 -12.17 -17.70
C ASP A 123 -5.91 -11.83 -16.50
N MET A 124 -6.91 -10.97 -16.72
CA MET A 124 -7.84 -10.48 -15.70
C MET A 124 -9.11 -11.33 -15.62
N GLY A 125 -9.18 -12.42 -16.38
CA GLY A 125 -10.34 -13.29 -16.47
C GLY A 125 -11.48 -12.70 -17.31
N GLN A 126 -12.58 -13.45 -17.35
CA GLN A 126 -13.79 -13.06 -18.08
C GLN A 126 -14.57 -11.98 -17.31
N PRO A 127 -15.17 -11.01 -18.01
CA PRO A 127 -16.06 -10.04 -17.38
C PRO A 127 -17.42 -10.68 -17.04
N PHE A 128 -17.99 -10.30 -15.91
CA PHE A 128 -19.36 -10.62 -15.54
C PHE A 128 -20.32 -9.58 -16.10
N LEU A 129 -21.32 -10.03 -16.87
CA LEU A 129 -22.26 -9.19 -17.59
C LEU A 129 -23.74 -9.47 -17.23
N GLU A 130 -23.98 -10.36 -16.26
CA GLU A 130 -25.31 -10.58 -15.71
C GLU A 130 -25.54 -9.72 -14.46
N PRO A 131 -26.72 -9.09 -14.27
CA PRO A 131 -26.98 -8.19 -13.14
C PRO A 131 -26.71 -8.79 -11.76
N ASP A 132 -27.03 -10.08 -11.56
CA ASP A 132 -26.84 -10.81 -10.32
C ASP A 132 -25.36 -11.12 -10.03
N GLN A 133 -24.55 -11.31 -11.08
CA GLN A 133 -23.10 -11.49 -10.97
C GLN A 133 -22.36 -10.17 -10.73
N VAL A 134 -22.89 -9.03 -11.19
CA VAL A 134 -22.36 -7.67 -10.95
C VAL A 134 -22.91 -7.01 -9.67
N PRO A 135 -23.53 -7.79 -8.78
CA PRO A 135 -24.63 -7.37 -7.89
C PRO A 135 -25.22 -5.96 -8.13
N THR A 136 -26.05 -5.80 -9.17
CA THR A 136 -26.80 -4.57 -9.46
C THR A 136 -28.29 -4.84 -9.69
N THR A 137 -29.13 -3.86 -9.40
CA THR A 137 -30.56 -3.90 -9.73
C THR A 137 -30.87 -3.40 -11.14
N LEU A 138 -29.86 -2.93 -11.88
CA LEU A 138 -30.00 -2.55 -13.29
C LEU A 138 -30.40 -3.78 -14.12
N SER A 139 -31.33 -3.61 -15.04
CA SER A 139 -31.70 -4.68 -15.97
C SER A 139 -30.67 -4.83 -17.08
N LYS A 140 -30.50 -6.04 -17.60
CA LYS A 140 -29.64 -6.27 -18.77
C LYS A 140 -30.20 -5.52 -19.98
N GLY A 141 -29.44 -4.56 -20.47
CA GLY A 141 -29.79 -3.73 -21.61
C GLY A 141 -29.54 -4.42 -22.94
N ARG A 142 -29.91 -3.74 -24.03
CA ARG A 142 -29.79 -4.24 -25.42
C ARG A 142 -28.36 -4.56 -25.83
N SER A 143 -27.36 -3.94 -25.20
CA SER A 143 -25.95 -4.18 -25.53
C SER A 143 -25.33 -5.33 -24.74
N GLY A 144 -26.13 -6.12 -24.02
CA GLY A 144 -25.65 -7.35 -23.40
C GLY A 144 -24.99 -7.19 -22.03
N LEU A 145 -25.16 -6.03 -21.37
CA LEU A 145 -24.72 -5.76 -19.99
C LEU A 145 -25.82 -5.01 -19.21
N PRO A 146 -25.77 -4.95 -17.87
CA PRO A 146 -26.70 -4.14 -17.08
C PRO A 146 -26.54 -2.66 -17.40
N GLN A 147 -27.66 -2.01 -17.74
CA GLN A 147 -27.70 -0.62 -18.19
C GLN A 147 -28.88 0.12 -17.58
N GLY A 148 -28.77 1.43 -17.44
CA GLY A 148 -29.88 2.28 -17.05
C GLY A 148 -29.51 3.75 -17.03
N GLU A 149 -30.42 4.55 -16.49
CA GLU A 149 -30.25 5.98 -16.32
C GLU A 149 -30.49 6.35 -14.86
N ILE A 150 -29.78 7.37 -14.38
CA ILE A 150 -30.00 7.95 -13.07
C ILE A 150 -29.94 9.47 -13.16
N ASP A 151 -30.86 10.14 -12.45
CA ASP A 151 -30.84 11.58 -12.29
C ASP A 151 -30.02 11.95 -11.05
N LEU A 152 -28.85 12.55 -11.25
CA LEU A 152 -28.01 13.07 -10.17
C LEU A 152 -27.86 14.58 -10.33
N GLN A 153 -28.38 15.32 -9.34
CA GLN A 153 -28.25 16.78 -9.25
C GLN A 153 -28.74 17.53 -10.50
N GLY A 154 -29.79 17.02 -11.15
CA GLY A 154 -30.37 17.64 -12.35
C GLY A 154 -29.69 17.23 -13.66
N SER A 155 -28.73 16.30 -13.61
CA SER A 155 -28.11 15.68 -14.79
C SER A 155 -28.54 14.21 -14.89
N THR A 156 -29.08 13.83 -16.04
CA THR A 156 -29.37 12.42 -16.36
C THR A 156 -28.10 11.75 -16.86
N LEU A 157 -27.64 10.73 -16.14
CA LEU A 157 -26.42 9.99 -16.43
C LEU A 157 -26.76 8.60 -16.95
N GLN A 158 -26.06 8.17 -18.00
CA GLN A 158 -26.12 6.80 -18.51
C GLN A 158 -25.19 5.91 -17.70
N LEU A 159 -25.69 4.76 -17.27
CA LEU A 159 -24.96 3.78 -16.48
C LEU A 159 -24.77 2.50 -17.27
N ALA A 160 -23.56 1.94 -17.19
CA ALA A 160 -23.22 0.62 -17.71
C ALA A 160 -22.42 -0.14 -16.67
N ALA A 161 -22.96 -1.24 -16.14
CA ALA A 161 -22.28 -2.01 -15.11
C ALA A 161 -21.53 -3.22 -15.69
N VAL A 162 -20.36 -3.51 -15.13
CA VAL A 162 -19.53 -4.66 -15.50
C VAL A 162 -18.87 -5.20 -14.23
N GLY A 163 -18.75 -6.52 -14.11
CA GLY A 163 -18.01 -7.16 -13.02
C GLY A 163 -16.67 -7.67 -13.51
N MET A 164 -15.62 -7.49 -12.71
CA MET A 164 -14.26 -8.05 -12.95
C MET A 164 -13.77 -8.81 -11.70
N GLY A 165 -14.68 -9.51 -11.01
CA GLY A 165 -14.50 -10.02 -9.64
C GLY A 165 -15.09 -9.08 -8.58
N ASN A 166 -15.09 -7.78 -8.86
CA ASN A 166 -15.77 -6.74 -8.09
C ASN A 166 -16.69 -5.88 -8.98
N PRO A 167 -17.72 -5.22 -8.41
CA PRO A 167 -18.67 -4.42 -9.19
C PRO A 167 -18.07 -3.10 -9.66
N HIS A 168 -18.32 -2.78 -10.93
CA HIS A 168 -17.95 -1.50 -11.54
C HIS A 168 -19.15 -0.90 -12.28
N VAL A 169 -19.31 0.41 -12.20
CA VAL A 169 -20.21 1.19 -13.05
C VAL A 169 -19.40 2.19 -13.87
N VAL A 170 -19.65 2.19 -15.17
CA VAL A 170 -19.04 3.09 -16.14
C VAL A 170 -20.08 4.12 -16.55
N VAL A 171 -19.70 5.38 -16.47
CA VAL A 171 -20.56 6.54 -16.75
C VAL A 171 -19.92 7.35 -17.88
N PRO A 172 -20.34 7.16 -19.13
CA PRO A 172 -19.88 7.98 -20.24
C PRO A 172 -20.28 9.45 -20.05
N VAL A 173 -19.31 10.36 -20.20
CA VAL A 173 -19.49 11.81 -20.06
C VAL A 173 -18.81 12.54 -21.23
N GLN A 174 -19.19 13.80 -21.46
CA GLN A 174 -18.64 14.59 -22.56
C GLN A 174 -17.29 15.25 -22.21
N ASP A 175 -17.08 15.65 -20.95
CA ASP A 175 -15.85 16.32 -20.49
C ASP A 175 -15.60 15.99 -19.01
N LEU A 176 -14.55 15.21 -18.74
CA LEU A 176 -14.16 14.80 -17.39
C LEU A 176 -13.76 15.95 -16.47
N LYS A 177 -13.39 17.11 -17.02
CA LYS A 177 -12.97 18.28 -16.22
C LYS A 177 -14.17 19.05 -15.69
N SER A 178 -15.32 18.94 -16.35
CA SER A 178 -16.53 19.70 -16.03
C SER A 178 -17.44 19.01 -15.01
N ILE A 179 -17.28 17.69 -14.79
CA ILE A 179 -18.18 16.93 -13.94
C ILE A 179 -17.96 17.27 -12.44
N PRO A 180 -19.02 17.24 -11.62
CA PRO A 180 -18.91 17.34 -10.17
C PRO A 180 -18.45 15.99 -9.59
N PHE A 181 -17.21 15.62 -9.91
CA PHE A 181 -16.63 14.29 -9.73
C PHE A 181 -16.85 13.72 -8.32
N ASP A 182 -16.51 14.46 -7.26
CA ASP A 182 -16.59 13.94 -5.90
C ASP A 182 -18.05 13.71 -5.46
N ALA A 183 -18.95 14.59 -5.90
CA ALA A 183 -20.36 14.52 -5.55
C ALA A 183 -21.06 13.36 -6.29
N TRP A 184 -20.77 13.17 -7.57
CA TRP A 184 -21.33 12.04 -8.34
C TRP A 184 -20.70 10.72 -7.94
N GLY A 185 -19.38 10.66 -7.75
CA GLY A 185 -18.66 9.45 -7.35
C GLY A 185 -19.18 8.90 -6.02
N SER A 186 -19.21 9.73 -4.98
CA SER A 186 -19.71 9.33 -3.67
C SER A 186 -21.18 8.94 -3.66
N ALA A 187 -22.03 9.61 -4.45
CA ALA A 187 -23.44 9.27 -4.57
C ALA A 187 -23.65 7.91 -5.26
N LEU A 188 -22.96 7.66 -6.38
CA LEU A 188 -23.07 6.42 -7.15
C LEU A 188 -22.47 5.21 -6.41
N GLU A 189 -21.40 5.41 -5.64
CA GLU A 189 -20.75 4.33 -4.87
C GLU A 189 -21.76 3.57 -4.00
N ILE A 190 -22.63 4.31 -3.31
CA ILE A 190 -23.58 3.77 -2.32
C ILE A 190 -25.03 3.75 -2.82
N ASP A 191 -25.24 4.00 -4.12
CA ASP A 191 -26.58 4.10 -4.68
C ASP A 191 -27.35 2.77 -4.52
N PRO A 192 -28.66 2.79 -4.23
CA PRO A 192 -29.47 1.57 -4.12
C PRO A 192 -29.44 0.66 -5.35
N LEU A 193 -29.08 1.17 -6.53
CA LEU A 193 -28.84 0.37 -7.73
C LEU A 193 -27.69 -0.64 -7.58
N PHE A 194 -26.80 -0.45 -6.60
CA PHE A 194 -25.63 -1.28 -6.34
C PHE A 194 -25.63 -1.76 -4.88
N PRO A 195 -26.37 -2.84 -4.54
CA PRO A 195 -26.48 -3.34 -3.16
C PRO A 195 -25.14 -3.66 -2.48
N ALA A 196 -24.12 -4.06 -3.24
CA ALA A 196 -22.78 -4.36 -2.75
C ALA A 196 -21.83 -3.14 -2.82
N LYS A 197 -22.38 -1.93 -2.98
CA LYS A 197 -21.70 -0.72 -3.47
C LYS A 197 -21.01 -0.97 -4.82
N THR A 198 -20.40 0.04 -5.41
CA THR A 198 -19.69 -0.11 -6.68
C THR A 198 -18.50 0.83 -6.82
N ASN A 199 -17.53 0.44 -7.64
CA ASN A 199 -16.51 1.36 -8.12
C ASN A 199 -17.07 2.15 -9.30
N VAL A 200 -16.87 3.46 -9.31
CA VAL A 200 -17.46 4.37 -10.29
C VAL A 200 -16.36 4.90 -11.22
N HIS A 201 -16.56 4.76 -12.52
CA HIS A 201 -15.64 5.22 -13.56
C HIS A 201 -16.33 6.19 -14.49
N PHE A 202 -15.95 7.46 -14.44
CA PHE A 202 -16.40 8.42 -15.43
C PHE A 202 -15.52 8.28 -16.67
N LEU A 203 -16.12 8.13 -17.84
CA LEU A 203 -15.45 7.83 -19.09
C LEU A 203 -15.64 8.96 -20.10
N GLU A 204 -14.55 9.54 -20.57
CA GLU A 204 -14.51 10.37 -21.77
C GLU A 204 -13.84 9.59 -22.90
N VAL A 205 -14.52 9.53 -24.05
CA VAL A 205 -14.04 8.81 -25.22
C VAL A 205 -13.29 9.81 -26.10
N ILE A 206 -11.96 9.67 -26.16
CA ILE A 206 -11.12 10.54 -27.00
C ILE A 206 -11.20 10.07 -28.46
N ASP A 207 -11.04 8.76 -28.67
CA ASP A 207 -11.26 8.07 -29.93
C ASP A 207 -11.56 6.57 -29.67
N GLN A 208 -11.76 5.78 -30.73
CA GLN A 208 -12.14 4.37 -30.61
C GLN A 208 -11.06 3.45 -30.01
N ARG A 209 -9.83 3.95 -29.81
CA ARG A 209 -8.70 3.21 -29.20
C ARG A 209 -8.06 3.98 -28.05
N THR A 210 -8.63 5.11 -27.64
CA THR A 210 -8.13 5.94 -26.55
C THR A 210 -9.28 6.40 -25.68
N LEU A 211 -9.31 5.87 -24.44
CA LEU A 211 -10.31 6.19 -23.43
C LEU A 211 -9.62 6.95 -22.30
N GLU A 212 -10.27 7.94 -21.70
CA GLU A 212 -9.79 8.61 -20.50
C GLU A 212 -10.80 8.41 -19.38
N ILE A 213 -10.32 8.10 -18.17
CA ILE A 213 -11.20 7.87 -17.02
C ILE A 213 -10.75 8.60 -15.77
N ARG A 214 -11.74 8.94 -14.94
CA ARG A 214 -11.54 9.27 -13.53
C ARG A 214 -12.26 8.24 -12.66
N VAL A 215 -11.56 7.79 -11.62
CA VAL A 215 -11.98 6.65 -10.81
C VAL A 215 -12.34 7.09 -9.40
N TRP A 216 -13.50 6.64 -8.94
CA TRP A 216 -13.91 6.64 -7.54
C TRP A 216 -14.06 5.19 -7.07
N GLU A 217 -13.14 4.72 -6.25
CA GLU A 217 -13.14 3.35 -5.75
C GLU A 217 -14.01 3.16 -4.51
N ARG A 218 -14.67 2.02 -4.46
CA ARG A 218 -15.53 1.60 -3.35
C ARG A 218 -14.73 1.59 -2.05
N GLY A 219 -15.14 2.43 -1.10
CA GLY A 219 -14.49 2.55 0.22
C GLY A 219 -13.15 3.29 0.24
N ALA A 220 -12.63 3.73 -0.91
CA ALA A 220 -11.35 4.45 -1.00
C ALA A 220 -11.49 5.88 -1.57
N GLY A 221 -12.54 6.14 -2.36
CA GLY A 221 -12.75 7.44 -3.01
C GLY A 221 -11.84 7.63 -4.23
N PRO A 222 -11.37 8.86 -4.53
CA PRO A 222 -10.53 9.10 -5.70
C PRO A 222 -9.19 8.35 -5.62
N THR A 223 -8.90 7.54 -6.63
CA THR A 223 -7.61 6.84 -6.77
C THR A 223 -6.90 7.22 -8.07
N LEU A 224 -5.57 7.00 -8.10
CA LEU A 224 -4.76 7.29 -9.28
C LEU A 224 -4.92 6.24 -10.37
N ALA A 225 -5.13 4.98 -10.01
CA ALA A 225 -5.29 3.90 -10.97
C ALA A 225 -6.08 2.72 -10.37
N CYS A 226 -6.98 2.16 -11.18
CA CYS A 226 -7.74 0.95 -10.86
C CYS A 226 -7.70 -0.01 -12.05
N GLY A 227 -6.96 -1.13 -11.92
CA GLY A 227 -6.76 -2.08 -13.02
C GLY A 227 -8.04 -2.78 -13.47
N THR A 228 -8.82 -3.33 -12.53
CA THR A 228 -10.11 -3.95 -12.84
C THR A 228 -11.11 -2.91 -13.38
N GLY A 229 -11.00 -1.65 -12.92
CA GLY A 229 -11.76 -0.54 -13.45
C GLY A 229 -11.47 -0.23 -14.91
N ALA A 230 -10.19 -0.16 -15.29
CA ALA A 230 -9.81 0.02 -16.70
C ALA A 230 -10.32 -1.12 -17.59
N CYS A 231 -10.25 -2.37 -17.11
CA CYS A 231 -10.84 -3.52 -17.79
C CYS A 231 -12.36 -3.37 -17.98
N ALA A 232 -13.08 -3.06 -16.90
CA ALA A 232 -14.52 -2.83 -16.93
C ALA A 232 -14.91 -1.68 -17.88
N THR A 233 -14.13 -0.60 -17.91
CA THR A 233 -14.32 0.52 -18.84
C THR A 233 -14.20 0.08 -20.28
N LEU A 234 -13.17 -0.66 -20.69
CA LEU A 234 -13.04 -1.12 -22.07
C LEU A 234 -14.23 -2.02 -22.44
N VAL A 235 -14.58 -2.98 -21.58
CA VAL A 235 -15.70 -3.91 -21.82
C VAL A 235 -17.00 -3.14 -22.03
N ALA A 236 -17.32 -2.20 -21.13
CA ALA A 236 -18.50 -1.36 -21.25
C ALA A 236 -18.46 -0.51 -22.53
N ALA A 237 -17.34 0.14 -22.82
CA ALA A 237 -17.19 0.99 -24.00
C ALA A 237 -17.34 0.19 -25.31
N LYS A 238 -16.76 -1.01 -25.41
CA LYS A 238 -16.92 -1.90 -26.56
C LYS A 238 -18.38 -2.33 -26.73
N LEU A 239 -19.04 -2.78 -25.67
CA LEU A 239 -20.45 -3.21 -25.76
C LEU A 239 -21.38 -2.04 -26.08
N LEU A 240 -21.08 -0.83 -25.61
CA LEU A 240 -21.84 0.38 -25.97
C LEU A 240 -21.54 0.90 -27.39
N GLY A 241 -20.58 0.30 -28.11
CA GLY A 241 -20.17 0.74 -29.45
C GLY A 241 -19.33 2.02 -29.46
N LEU A 242 -18.68 2.33 -28.34
CA LEU A 242 -17.84 3.52 -28.15
C LEU A 242 -16.35 3.27 -28.41
N SER A 243 -15.91 2.01 -28.32
CA SER A 243 -14.50 1.60 -28.43
C SER A 243 -14.36 0.30 -29.20
N GLU A 244 -13.16 0.08 -29.76
CA GLU A 244 -12.72 -1.21 -30.29
C GLU A 244 -12.46 -2.22 -29.15
N SER A 245 -12.08 -3.44 -29.52
CA SER A 245 -11.68 -4.51 -28.58
C SER A 245 -10.34 -4.30 -27.90
N GLU A 246 -9.59 -3.28 -28.28
CA GLU A 246 -8.28 -2.95 -27.73
C GLU A 246 -8.17 -1.43 -27.69
N ALA A 247 -7.83 -0.88 -26.53
CA ALA A 247 -7.66 0.55 -26.35
C ALA A 247 -6.71 0.86 -25.20
N THR A 248 -6.05 2.01 -25.33
CA THR A 248 -5.35 2.65 -24.23
C THR A 248 -6.37 3.32 -23.31
N VAL A 249 -6.42 2.90 -22.05
CA VAL A 249 -7.21 3.54 -21.00
C VAL A 249 -6.28 4.43 -20.19
N LYS A 250 -6.48 5.75 -20.26
CA LYS A 250 -5.73 6.75 -19.51
C LYS A 250 -6.37 6.96 -18.14
N LEU A 251 -5.63 6.63 -17.09
CA LEU A 251 -5.99 6.91 -15.71
C LEU A 251 -5.15 8.09 -15.19
N PRO A 252 -5.52 8.74 -14.06
CA PRO A 252 -4.72 9.82 -13.48
C PRO A 252 -3.26 9.44 -13.20
N GLY A 253 -3.00 8.17 -12.84
CA GLY A 253 -1.66 7.61 -12.60
C GLY A 253 -0.90 7.20 -13.86
N GLY A 254 -1.54 7.21 -15.02
CA GLY A 254 -0.97 6.88 -16.32
C GLY A 254 -1.79 5.84 -17.11
N PRO A 255 -1.34 5.47 -18.31
CA PRO A 255 -2.09 4.61 -19.21
C PRO A 255 -1.94 3.11 -18.90
N LEU A 256 -3.00 2.36 -19.19
CA LEU A 256 -3.00 0.90 -19.33
C LEU A 256 -3.48 0.53 -20.72
N GLU A 257 -2.85 -0.46 -21.34
CA GLU A 257 -3.36 -1.07 -22.57
C GLU A 257 -4.29 -2.21 -22.18
N ILE A 258 -5.55 -2.12 -22.58
CA ILE A 258 -6.55 -3.15 -22.28
C ILE A 258 -6.97 -3.79 -23.61
N SER A 259 -7.07 -5.12 -23.63
CA SER A 259 -7.63 -5.84 -24.77
C SER A 259 -8.64 -6.89 -24.33
N TRP A 260 -9.71 -7.02 -25.10
CA TRP A 260 -10.76 -8.02 -24.94
C TRP A 260 -11.14 -8.57 -26.32
N PRO A 261 -10.29 -9.43 -26.89
CA PRO A 261 -10.38 -9.86 -28.29
C PRO A 261 -11.60 -10.76 -28.53
N ASP A 262 -11.92 -11.63 -27.56
CA ASP A 262 -13.04 -12.56 -27.61
C ASP A 262 -14.11 -12.14 -26.59
N PRO A 263 -15.35 -11.82 -27.02
CA PRO A 263 -16.46 -11.51 -26.12
C PRO A 263 -16.82 -12.60 -25.11
N GLU A 264 -16.42 -13.86 -25.36
CA GLU A 264 -16.58 -14.97 -24.42
C GLU A 264 -15.29 -15.29 -23.66
N GLY A 265 -14.20 -14.56 -23.94
CA GLY A 265 -12.87 -14.79 -23.39
C GLY A 265 -12.46 -13.78 -22.32
N SER A 266 -11.20 -13.92 -21.90
CA SER A 266 -10.59 -13.06 -20.88
C SER A 266 -10.31 -11.64 -21.37
N VAL A 267 -10.34 -10.70 -20.44
CA VAL A 267 -9.77 -9.36 -20.61
C VAL A 267 -8.29 -9.41 -20.23
N PHE A 268 -7.43 -8.84 -21.05
CA PHE A 268 -6.01 -8.68 -20.75
C PHE A 268 -5.71 -7.23 -20.42
N MET A 269 -4.92 -7.03 -19.37
CA MET A 269 -4.43 -5.72 -18.94
C MET A 269 -2.92 -5.71 -19.03
N THR A 270 -2.38 -4.81 -19.83
CA THR A 270 -0.94 -4.57 -19.94
C THR A 270 -0.61 -3.20 -19.38
N GLY A 271 0.42 -3.14 -18.55
CA GLY A 271 0.84 -1.88 -17.96
C GLY A 271 2.25 -1.91 -17.39
N PRO A 272 2.82 -0.73 -17.09
CA PRO A 272 4.14 -0.65 -16.50
C PRO A 272 4.12 -1.11 -15.04
N ALA A 273 5.28 -1.57 -14.60
CA ALA A 273 5.68 -1.68 -13.21
C ALA A 273 7.14 -1.22 -13.12
N VAL A 274 7.48 -0.43 -12.11
CA VAL A 274 8.76 0.28 -12.05
C VAL A 274 9.39 0.09 -10.69
N ALA A 275 10.63 -0.37 -10.66
CA ALA A 275 11.48 -0.38 -9.48
C ALA A 275 11.78 1.07 -9.05
N VAL A 276 11.59 1.37 -7.76
CA VAL A 276 11.80 2.72 -7.21
C VAL A 276 13.13 2.75 -6.44
N PHE A 277 13.30 1.87 -5.46
CA PHE A 277 14.53 1.73 -4.68
C PHE A 277 14.56 0.39 -3.94
N ASP A 278 15.75 -0.03 -3.53
CA ASP A 278 15.95 -1.15 -2.61
C ASP A 278 16.37 -0.65 -1.23
N GLY A 279 16.07 -1.42 -0.19
CA GLY A 279 16.42 -1.05 1.17
C GLY A 279 16.58 -2.24 2.10
N VAL A 280 17.02 -1.92 3.32
CA VAL A 280 17.19 -2.89 4.40
C VAL A 280 16.49 -2.34 5.64
N LEU A 281 15.62 -3.14 6.23
CA LEU A 281 14.93 -2.79 7.47
C LEU A 281 15.89 -2.86 8.66
N ASN A 282 15.84 -1.82 9.49
CA ASN A 282 16.45 -1.81 10.80
C ASN A 282 15.86 -2.96 11.65
N PRO A 283 16.68 -3.78 12.34
CA PRO A 283 16.19 -4.84 13.21
C PRO A 283 15.11 -4.41 14.22
N GLU A 284 15.13 -3.17 14.70
CA GLU A 284 14.12 -2.63 15.63
C GLU A 284 12.74 -2.45 14.98
N LEU A 285 12.65 -2.44 13.65
CA LEU A 285 11.40 -2.38 12.89
C LEU A 285 10.90 -3.76 12.48
N LEU A 286 11.56 -4.85 12.86
CA LEU A 286 11.03 -6.20 12.62
C LEU A 286 9.97 -6.53 13.68
N PRO A 287 8.90 -7.26 13.33
CA PRO A 287 7.92 -7.64 14.34
C PRO A 287 8.60 -8.61 15.32
N GLU A 288 8.33 -8.43 16.62
CA GLU A 288 8.92 -9.27 17.65
C GLU A 288 8.57 -10.74 17.36
N SER A 289 9.57 -11.62 17.34
CA SER A 289 9.33 -13.05 17.37
C SER A 289 8.64 -13.36 18.68
N GLY A 290 7.33 -13.57 18.63
CA GLY A 290 6.49 -13.86 19.79
C GLY A 290 7.20 -14.84 20.71
N GLN A 291 7.71 -14.34 21.84
CA GLN A 291 7.98 -15.20 22.96
C GLN A 291 6.63 -15.79 23.34
N GLU A 292 6.58 -17.12 23.43
CA GLU A 292 5.54 -17.82 24.16
C GLU A 292 5.12 -16.97 25.35
N LEU A 293 3.82 -16.71 25.46
CA LEU A 293 3.22 -16.11 26.63
C LEU A 293 3.59 -17.00 27.83
N ARG A 294 4.76 -16.76 28.43
CA ARG A 294 5.18 -17.41 29.66
C ARG A 294 4.20 -16.92 30.69
N SER A 295 3.24 -17.78 30.99
CA SER A 295 2.40 -17.74 32.17
C SER A 295 3.30 -17.69 33.40
N GLN A 296 3.72 -16.49 33.77
CA GLN A 296 4.28 -16.22 35.07
C GLN A 296 3.10 -16.17 36.04
N THR A 297 2.77 -17.34 36.57
CA THR A 297 2.01 -17.44 37.82
C THR A 297 2.76 -16.62 38.88
N PRO A 298 2.14 -15.60 39.51
CA PRO A 298 2.79 -14.88 40.58
C PRO A 298 2.88 -15.82 41.79
N GLN A 299 4.09 -16.20 42.19
CA GLN A 299 4.30 -16.79 43.51
C GLN A 299 4.16 -15.69 44.58
N PRO A 300 3.51 -15.98 45.72
CA PRO A 300 3.34 -14.98 46.77
C PRO A 300 4.68 -14.73 47.47
N GLN A 301 5.18 -13.50 47.40
CA GLN A 301 6.30 -13.04 48.22
C GLN A 301 5.80 -12.54 49.57
N GLU A 302 6.25 -13.21 50.63
CA GLU A 302 6.17 -12.76 52.01
C GLU A 302 7.07 -11.54 52.21
N GLN A 303 6.52 -10.46 52.76
CA GLN A 303 7.31 -9.42 53.46
C GLN A 303 7.59 -9.89 54.89
N PRO A 304 8.76 -9.56 55.48
CA PRO A 304 8.70 -8.44 56.43
C PRO A 304 9.96 -7.55 56.56
N SER A 305 9.62 -6.26 56.74
CA SER A 305 10.14 -5.24 57.68
C SER A 305 11.61 -4.74 57.71
N SER A 306 11.73 -3.46 57.37
CA SER A 306 12.32 -2.32 58.11
C SER A 306 13.84 -2.25 58.37
N ALA A 307 14.48 -1.18 57.89
CA ALA A 307 14.78 0.01 58.71
C ALA A 307 15.39 1.12 57.84
N ALA A 308 15.02 2.36 58.15
CA ALA A 308 15.28 3.57 57.38
C ALA A 308 16.68 4.17 57.60
N ALA A 309 17.15 4.92 56.61
CA ALA A 309 17.81 6.22 56.82
C ALA A 309 17.63 7.09 55.57
N ALA A 310 16.70 8.05 55.65
CA ALA A 310 16.46 9.07 54.64
C ALA A 310 17.39 10.28 54.90
N VAL A 311 17.95 10.82 53.83
CA VAL A 311 18.46 12.20 53.75
C VAL A 311 17.54 12.94 52.78
N PRO A 312 16.92 14.07 53.14
CA PRO A 312 15.91 14.71 52.30
C PRO A 312 16.59 15.67 51.31
N ASP A 313 16.61 15.33 50.03
CA ASP A 313 16.77 16.33 48.98
C ASP A 313 15.38 16.89 48.63
N ASN A 314 15.09 18.04 49.24
CA ASN A 314 13.91 18.83 48.96
C ASN A 314 14.15 19.59 47.63
N ASN A 315 13.21 19.44 46.69
CA ASN A 315 13.14 20.08 45.36
C ASN A 315 13.99 19.46 44.23
N SER A 316 13.59 18.29 43.71
CA SER A 316 13.81 17.98 42.29
C SER A 316 12.66 18.57 41.47
N LEU A 317 12.83 19.80 40.98
CA LEU A 317 11.89 20.40 40.03
C LEU A 317 12.06 19.69 38.67
N ASP A 318 11.00 19.09 38.13
CA ASP A 318 11.04 18.47 36.80
C ASP A 318 10.50 19.46 35.77
N CYS A 319 11.43 20.22 35.17
CA CYS A 319 11.09 21.24 34.18
C CYS A 319 10.26 20.71 33.00
N ALA A 320 10.37 19.42 32.65
CA ALA A 320 9.61 18.84 31.54
C ALA A 320 8.11 18.70 31.86
N ASN A 321 7.77 18.58 33.13
CA ASN A 321 6.39 18.44 33.59
C ASN A 321 5.84 19.72 34.23
N ASP A 322 6.66 20.46 34.97
CA ASP A 322 6.21 21.57 35.82
C ASP A 322 6.16 22.93 35.08
N CYS A 323 6.83 23.06 33.93
CA CYS A 323 6.95 24.32 33.16
C CYS A 323 6.33 24.23 31.76
N LYS A 324 5.19 23.54 31.61
CA LYS A 324 4.56 23.25 30.31
C LYS A 324 4.12 24.47 29.50
N GLU A 325 3.66 25.53 30.15
CA GLU A 325 3.23 26.76 29.44
C GLU A 325 4.16 27.96 29.72
N THR A 326 4.67 28.11 30.95
CA THR A 326 5.70 29.10 31.32
C THR A 326 6.56 28.58 32.48
N CYS A 327 7.81 29.06 32.59
CA CYS A 327 8.73 28.62 33.65
C CYS A 327 8.30 29.15 35.02
N GLN A 328 8.08 28.26 35.99
CA GLN A 328 7.57 28.62 37.32
C GLN A 328 8.63 29.23 38.26
N GLN A 329 9.92 29.09 37.95
CA GLN A 329 11.02 29.73 38.70
C GLN A 329 11.92 30.54 37.75
N GLN A 330 11.42 31.69 37.29
CA GLN A 330 12.15 32.54 36.35
C GLN A 330 13.50 33.01 36.89
N ASP A 331 13.61 33.32 38.18
CA ASP A 331 14.86 33.80 38.81
C ASP A 331 15.94 32.71 38.97
N HIS A 332 15.58 31.44 38.81
CA HIS A 332 16.48 30.28 38.90
C HIS A 332 16.51 29.45 37.61
N CYS A 333 16.02 30.01 36.51
CA CYS A 333 15.98 29.33 35.22
C CYS A 333 17.41 29.27 34.64
N LEU A 334 18.04 28.09 34.67
CA LEU A 334 19.39 27.82 34.14
C LEU A 334 19.50 28.01 32.62
N ARG A 335 18.49 28.58 31.95
CA ARG A 335 18.42 28.67 30.49
C ARG A 335 19.49 29.59 29.93
N ASP A 336 19.74 30.73 30.57
CA ASP A 336 20.73 31.69 30.11
C ASP A 336 22.16 31.20 30.41
N GLU A 337 22.41 30.58 31.56
CA GLU A 337 23.70 29.96 31.88
C GLU A 337 23.98 28.73 31.00
N ALA A 338 22.99 27.89 30.74
CA ALA A 338 23.14 26.74 29.84
C ALA A 338 23.38 27.19 28.40
N GLN A 339 22.65 28.20 27.93
CA GLN A 339 22.87 28.78 26.60
C GLN A 339 24.24 29.45 26.50
N ALA A 340 24.67 30.20 27.52
CA ALA A 340 26.00 30.78 27.56
C ALA A 340 27.10 29.72 27.52
N ARG A 341 26.96 28.61 28.26
CA ARG A 341 27.93 27.50 28.25
C ARG A 341 27.98 26.78 26.90
N VAL A 342 26.84 26.55 26.28
CA VAL A 342 26.77 25.95 24.93
C VAL A 342 27.39 26.89 23.90
N GLN A 343 27.14 28.19 24.02
CA GLN A 343 27.63 29.18 23.06
C GLN A 343 29.13 29.46 23.23
N GLU A 344 29.63 29.47 24.47
CA GLU A 344 31.06 29.51 24.77
C GLU A 344 31.75 28.29 24.17
N PHE A 345 31.21 27.08 24.41
CA PHE A 345 31.73 25.84 23.84
C PHE A 345 31.76 25.85 22.31
N LEU A 346 30.69 26.33 21.65
CA LEU A 346 30.64 26.45 20.19
C LEU A 346 31.60 27.50 19.63
N SER A 347 31.88 28.56 20.40
CA SER A 347 32.77 29.64 19.98
C SER A 347 34.25 29.31 20.21
N SER A 348 34.58 28.48 21.21
CA SER A 348 35.95 28.14 21.58
C SER A 348 36.46 26.84 20.93
N THR A 349 35.58 26.07 20.28
CA THR A 349 35.89 24.74 19.77
C THR A 349 35.85 24.73 18.24
N SER A 350 36.95 24.33 17.59
CA SER A 350 36.99 24.26 16.13
C SER A 350 36.07 23.16 15.59
N LEU A 351 35.62 23.30 14.33
CA LEU A 351 34.76 22.32 13.67
C LEU A 351 35.36 20.91 13.70
N ASP A 352 36.69 20.80 13.49
CA ASP A 352 37.41 19.53 13.55
C ASP A 352 37.44 18.93 14.97
N ALA A 353 37.56 19.78 16.00
CA ALA A 353 37.50 19.32 17.39
C ALA A 353 36.09 18.86 17.78
N MET A 354 35.03 19.48 17.24
CA MET A 354 33.64 19.03 17.44
C MET A 354 33.35 17.71 16.73
N ILE A 355 33.91 17.49 15.54
CA ILE A 355 33.79 16.22 14.81
C ILE A 355 34.53 15.10 15.54
N ASN A 356 35.72 15.38 16.08
CA ASN A 356 36.47 14.40 16.88
C ASN A 356 35.75 14.06 18.20
N LEU A 357 35.16 15.04 18.91
CA LEU A 357 34.34 14.78 20.11
C LEU A 357 33.11 13.91 19.82
N ALA A 358 32.48 14.09 18.65
CA ALA A 358 31.36 13.25 18.21
C ALA A 358 31.81 11.83 17.83
N GLY A 359 33.00 11.70 17.22
CA GLY A 359 33.65 10.43 16.91
C GLY A 359 34.07 9.65 18.16
N ASP A 360 34.75 10.32 19.10
CA ASP A 360 35.21 9.76 20.37
C ASP A 360 34.03 9.32 21.24
N SER A 361 32.92 10.07 21.25
CA SER A 361 31.68 9.64 21.93
C SER A 361 31.03 8.41 21.28
N LEU A 362 31.29 8.15 20.00
CA LEU A 362 30.77 6.98 19.28
C LEU A 362 31.66 5.76 19.55
N GLU A 363 32.98 5.93 19.52
CA GLU A 363 33.94 4.89 19.91
C GLU A 363 33.81 4.51 21.39
N GLU A 364 33.68 5.46 22.32
CA GLU A 364 33.49 5.16 23.75
C GLU A 364 32.16 4.44 24.02
N ARG A 365 31.07 4.79 23.32
CA ARG A 365 29.79 4.07 23.41
C ARG A 365 29.86 2.66 22.80
N THR A 366 30.75 2.46 21.84
CA THR A 366 30.96 1.17 21.19
C THR A 366 31.84 0.28 22.08
N LEU A 367 32.94 0.81 22.62
CA LEU A 367 33.83 0.12 23.56
C LEU A 367 33.17 -0.20 24.90
N SER A 368 32.31 0.68 25.42
CA SER A 368 31.55 0.41 26.65
C SER A 368 30.47 -0.66 26.48
N ARG A 369 29.99 -0.91 25.25
CA ARG A 369 29.11 -2.05 24.94
C ARG A 369 29.90 -3.37 24.89
N PHE A 370 31.08 -3.38 24.25
CA PHE A 370 31.93 -4.57 24.21
C PHE A 370 32.45 -5.00 25.60
N ASN A 371 32.83 -4.06 26.47
CA ASN A 371 33.32 -4.36 27.81
C ASN A 371 32.22 -4.77 28.81
N ARG A 372 30.93 -4.72 28.42
CA ARG A 372 29.80 -5.11 29.26
C ARG A 372 29.45 -6.60 29.14
N ASP A 373 29.91 -7.25 28.07
CA ASP A 373 29.68 -8.66 27.79
C ASP A 373 30.83 -9.58 28.28
N ASP A 374 31.93 -9.02 28.79
CA ASP A 374 33.08 -9.74 29.37
C ASP A 374 33.30 -9.43 30.86
N ARG A 375 32.29 -9.70 31.70
CA ARG A 375 32.53 -9.97 33.13
C ARG A 375 31.90 -11.30 33.53
N PRO A 376 32.67 -12.19 34.20
CA PRO A 376 32.26 -13.56 34.50
C PRO A 376 31.09 -13.65 35.48
#